data_AF-A0A4R4PTM2-F1
#
_entry.id   AF-A0A4R4PTM2-F1
#
_cell.length_a   1.000
_cell.length_b   1.000
_cell.length_c   1.000
_cell.angle_alpha   90.00
_cell.angle_beta   90.00
_cell.angle_gamma   90.00
#
_symmetry.space_group_name_H-M   'P 1'
#
loop_
_entity.id
_entity.type
_entity.pdbx_description
1 polymer ?
#
loop_
_entity_poly.entity_id
_entity_poly.type
_entity_poly.pdbx_seq_one_letter_code
_entity_poly.pdbx_strand_id
1 'polypeptide(L)'
;MTGTALSPATAAASPAPGDVSAAAGYWSCTIPAGYTYTQVQSTLSCSTTGFAPRYYVVPPSDGLWACTIPAGYTYTATQSTMSCSTTGFSTSYRLRAL
;
A
#
# COMPACT_ATOMS: atom_id res chain seq x y z
N MET A 1 52.64 20.06 18.14
CA MET A 1 51.24 20.04 18.60
C MET A 1 50.36 20.04 17.35
N THR A 2 50.05 18.89 16.78
CA THR A 2 49.23 18.79 15.55
C THR A 2 48.20 17.70 15.78
N GLY A 3 47.05 18.12 16.33
CA GLY A 3 45.90 17.26 16.59
C GLY A 3 45.13 17.03 15.31
N THR A 4 45.01 15.77 14.93
CA THR A 4 44.28 15.27 13.77
C THR A 4 42.80 15.63 13.88
N ALA A 5 42.32 16.45 12.95
CA ALA A 5 40.90 16.71 12.76
C ALA A 5 40.22 15.44 12.23
N LEU A 6 39.17 14.96 12.91
CA LEU A 6 38.30 13.89 12.44
C LEU A 6 36.85 14.33 12.64
N SER A 7 36.25 14.81 11.55
CA SER A 7 34.81 14.89 11.31
C SER A 7 34.53 14.31 9.92
N PRO A 8 33.33 13.84 9.60
CA PRO A 8 32.25 13.29 10.41
C PRO A 8 32.01 11.79 10.07
N ALA A 9 31.42 11.02 10.99
CA ALA A 9 30.90 9.69 10.67
C ALA A 9 29.54 9.84 9.96
N THR A 10 29.56 9.87 8.63
CA THR A 10 28.35 9.78 7.81
C THR A 10 27.84 8.34 7.85
N ALA A 11 26.96 8.03 8.81
CA ALA A 11 26.23 6.77 8.83
C ALA A 11 25.01 6.87 7.89
N ALA A 12 25.23 6.61 6.60
CA ALA A 12 24.20 6.18 5.67
C ALA A 12 24.03 4.65 5.81
N ALA A 13 22.87 4.01 5.78
CA ALA A 13 21.50 4.44 5.59
C ALA A 13 20.63 3.40 6.34
N SER A 14 19.62 3.85 7.09
CA SER A 14 18.55 2.95 7.52
C SER A 14 17.84 2.38 6.29
N PRO A 15 17.42 1.10 6.31
CA PRO A 15 16.79 0.45 5.16
C PRO A 15 15.65 1.31 4.64
N ALA A 16 15.64 1.51 3.32
CA ALA A 16 14.67 2.33 2.63
C ALA A 16 13.26 2.06 3.20
N PRO A 17 12.55 3.07 3.73
CA PRO A 17 11.14 2.90 4.01
C PRO A 17 10.52 2.64 2.65
N GLY A 18 10.23 1.37 2.39
CA GLY A 18 9.66 0.88 1.14
C GLY A 18 8.54 1.82 0.74
N ASP A 19 8.83 2.58 -0.31
CA ASP A 19 7.91 3.34 -1.13
C ASP A 19 6.70 3.82 -0.33
N VAL A 20 6.91 4.83 0.52
CA VAL A 20 5.83 5.73 0.94
C VAL A 20 5.35 6.50 -0.28
N SER A 21 4.75 5.77 -1.23
CA SER A 21 3.91 6.33 -2.27
C SER A 21 2.80 7.06 -1.52
N ALA A 22 2.98 8.38 -1.42
CA ALA A 22 2.15 9.26 -0.65
C ALA A 22 0.71 9.26 -1.21
N ALA A 23 -0.14 8.44 -0.60
CA ALA A 23 -1.58 8.45 -0.81
C ALA A 23 -2.31 8.07 0.48
N ALA A 24 -2.00 8.72 1.60
CA ALA A 24 -2.72 8.62 2.89
C ALA A 24 -3.20 7.20 3.28
N GLY A 25 -2.43 6.17 2.93
CA GLY A 25 -2.76 4.77 3.13
C GLY A 25 -1.69 4.05 3.90
N TYR A 26 -2.08 2.95 4.53
CA TYR A 26 -1.21 2.13 5.33
C TYR A 26 -1.34 0.67 4.93
N TRP A 27 -0.24 -0.07 5.07
CA TRP A 27 -0.24 -1.52 4.86
C TRP A 27 -0.88 -2.21 6.06
N SER A 28 -1.88 -3.04 5.79
CA SER A 28 -2.55 -3.84 6.80
C SER A 28 -2.74 -5.28 6.32
N CYS A 29 -2.65 -6.23 7.23
CA CYS A 29 -2.95 -7.63 6.95
C CYS A 29 -4.46 -7.88 6.81
N THR A 30 -5.28 -6.95 7.29
CA THR A 30 -6.75 -7.03 7.28
C THR A 30 -7.34 -5.67 6.94
N ILE A 31 -8.43 -5.67 6.17
CA ILE A 31 -9.10 -4.44 5.73
C ILE A 31 -10.21 -4.12 6.74
N PRO A 32 -10.18 -2.95 7.41
CA PRO A 32 -11.28 -2.52 8.26
C PRO A 32 -12.53 -2.17 7.45
N ALA A 33 -13.71 -2.34 8.04
CA ALA A 33 -14.96 -1.92 7.42
C ALA A 33 -14.97 -0.40 7.17
N GLY A 34 -15.46 0.01 6.00
CA GLY A 34 -15.48 1.43 5.59
C GLY A 34 -14.21 1.91 4.89
N TYR A 35 -13.16 1.09 4.83
CA TYR A 35 -11.97 1.37 4.03
C TYR A 35 -11.96 0.58 2.72
N THR A 36 -11.08 0.98 1.83
CA THR A 36 -10.78 0.24 0.60
C THR A 36 -9.29 -0.05 0.50
N TYR A 37 -8.89 -0.89 -0.45
CA TYR A 37 -7.50 -1.13 -0.77
C TYR A 37 -7.21 -0.96 -2.25
N THR A 38 -5.99 -0.53 -2.57
CA THR A 38 -5.56 -0.25 -3.95
C THR A 38 -4.44 -1.19 -4.42
N GLN A 39 -3.73 -1.81 -3.47
CA GLN A 39 -2.62 -2.70 -3.73
C GLN A 39 -2.69 -3.91 -2.80
N VAL A 40 -2.25 -5.05 -3.29
CA VAL A 40 -2.05 -6.28 -2.53
C VAL A 40 -0.63 -6.75 -2.75
N GLN A 41 0.04 -7.11 -1.67
CA GLN A 41 1.41 -7.59 -1.72
C GLN A 41 1.57 -8.81 -0.82
N SER A 42 2.28 -9.83 -1.28
CA SER A 42 2.61 -10.98 -0.43
C SER A 42 3.73 -10.60 0.53
N THR A 43 3.51 -10.83 1.82
CA THR A 43 4.50 -10.60 2.87
C THR A 43 4.53 -11.78 3.85
N LEU A 44 5.66 -12.01 4.49
CA LEU A 44 5.75 -12.93 5.64
C LEU A 44 5.42 -12.24 6.97
N SER A 45 5.26 -10.92 6.99
CA SER A 45 4.97 -10.20 8.24
C SER A 45 3.53 -10.40 8.71
N CYS A 46 2.62 -10.76 7.81
CA CYS A 46 1.19 -10.94 8.10
C CYS A 46 0.80 -12.37 8.50
N SER A 47 1.72 -13.34 8.39
CA SER A 47 1.46 -14.73 8.77
C SER A 47 2.72 -15.41 9.28
N THR A 48 2.57 -16.20 10.33
CA THR A 48 3.66 -16.94 10.97
C THR A 48 4.02 -18.24 10.22
N THR A 49 3.17 -18.67 9.29
CA THR A 49 3.25 -19.99 8.64
C THR A 49 3.53 -19.91 7.13
N GLY A 50 3.67 -18.71 6.57
CA GLY A 50 3.96 -18.53 5.14
C GLY A 50 3.71 -17.12 4.63
N PHE A 51 3.70 -16.96 3.30
CA PHE A 51 3.33 -15.70 2.66
C PHE A 51 1.83 -15.45 2.80
N ALA A 52 1.49 -14.32 3.40
CA ALA A 52 0.12 -13.81 3.46
C ALA A 52 -0.01 -12.52 2.66
N PRO A 53 -1.17 -12.27 2.04
CA PRO A 53 -1.43 -11.00 1.42
C PRO A 53 -1.54 -9.90 2.49
N ARG A 54 -0.81 -8.81 2.29
CA ARG A 54 -1.06 -7.51 2.91
C ARG A 54 -1.73 -6.59 1.90
N TYR A 55 -2.63 -5.76 2.40
CA TYR A 55 -3.45 -4.85 1.61
C TYR A 55 -3.03 -3.41 1.93
N TYR A 56 -2.88 -2.58 0.92
CA TYR A 56 -2.65 -1.15 1.11
C TYR A 56 -3.99 -0.46 1.30
N VAL A 57 -4.37 -0.27 2.55
CA VAL A 57 -5.65 0.27 2.98
C VAL A 57 -5.62 1.79 2.88
N VAL A 58 -6.58 2.37 2.17
CA VAL A 58 -6.75 3.81 2.00
C VAL A 58 -8.20 4.21 2.28
N PRO A 59 -8.44 5.44 2.72
CA PRO A 59 -9.79 5.98 2.75
C PRO A 59 -10.34 6.09 1.31
N PRO A 60 -11.57 5.64 1.05
CA PRO A 60 -12.17 5.78 -0.27
C PRO A 60 -12.34 7.25 -0.64
N SER A 61 -12.00 7.58 -1.87
CA SER A 61 -12.09 8.93 -2.43
C SER A 61 -12.69 8.87 -3.83
N ASP A 62 -13.39 9.93 -4.23
CA ASP A 62 -13.89 10.05 -5.60
C ASP A 62 -12.73 10.03 -6.60
N GLY A 63 -12.88 9.25 -7.68
CA GLY A 63 -11.86 9.10 -8.71
C GLY A 63 -10.70 8.17 -8.34
N LEU A 64 -10.68 7.61 -7.14
CA LEU A 64 -9.63 6.67 -6.71
C LEU A 64 -9.86 5.28 -7.28
N TRP A 65 -8.80 4.64 -7.78
CA TRP A 65 -8.82 3.25 -8.20
C TRP A 65 -8.67 2.33 -7.00
N ALA A 66 -9.71 1.56 -6.73
CA ALA A 66 -9.75 0.60 -5.65
C ALA A 66 -10.03 -0.80 -6.17
N CYS A 67 -9.51 -1.80 -5.47
CA CYS A 67 -9.76 -3.20 -5.80
C CYS A 67 -11.13 -3.69 -5.33
N THR A 68 -11.75 -2.97 -4.40
CA THR A 68 -13.08 -3.23 -3.87
C THR A 68 -13.84 -1.92 -3.65
N ILE A 69 -15.16 -2.00 -3.79
CA ILE A 69 -16.05 -0.85 -3.63
C ILE A 69 -16.58 -0.87 -2.19
N PRO A 70 -16.27 0.15 -1.37
CA PRO A 70 -16.83 0.24 -0.03
C PRO A 70 -18.31 0.65 -0.07
N ALA A 71 -19.02 0.35 1.02
CA ALA A 71 -20.42 0.74 1.17
C ALA A 71 -20.57 2.27 1.07
N GLY A 72 -21.57 2.74 0.31
CA GLY A 72 -21.80 4.16 0.06
C GLY A 72 -21.02 4.75 -1.13
N TYR A 73 -20.27 3.93 -1.86
CA TYR A 73 -19.62 4.31 -3.12
C TYR A 73 -20.14 3.46 -4.28
N THR A 74 -20.07 4.01 -5.48
CA THR A 74 -20.28 3.33 -6.75
C THR A 74 -19.00 3.32 -7.57
N TYR A 75 -19.02 2.74 -8.77
CA TYR A 75 -17.90 2.76 -9.69
C TYR A 75 -18.31 3.32 -11.06
N THR A 76 -17.40 4.07 -11.68
CA THR A 76 -17.63 4.60 -13.04
C THR A 76 -16.84 3.87 -14.12
N ALA A 77 -15.76 3.19 -13.73
CA ALA A 77 -14.87 2.52 -14.66
C ALA A 77 -14.26 1.28 -14.00
N THR A 78 -13.89 0.32 -14.83
CA THR A 78 -13.20 -0.91 -14.42
C THR A 78 -11.95 -1.10 -15.26
N GLN A 79 -10.85 -1.53 -14.64
CA GLN A 79 -9.58 -1.78 -15.31
C GLN A 79 -8.96 -3.07 -14.79
N SER A 80 -8.36 -3.85 -15.68
CA SER A 80 -7.57 -5.02 -15.29
C SER A 80 -6.18 -4.57 -14.83
N THR A 81 -5.83 -4.92 -13.60
CA THR A 81 -4.55 -4.60 -12.96
C THR A 81 -4.02 -5.79 -12.17
N MET A 82 -2.70 -5.90 -12.07
CA MET A 82 -2.03 -6.86 -11.17
C MET A 82 -1.81 -6.29 -9.77
N SER A 83 -2.17 -5.03 -9.54
CA SER A 83 -2.07 -4.40 -8.22
C SER A 83 -3.04 -4.99 -7.20
N CYS A 84 -4.21 -5.43 -7.67
CA CYS A 84 -5.29 -5.91 -6.79
C CYS A 84 -5.17 -7.37 -6.37
N SER A 85 -4.19 -8.10 -6.91
CA SER A 85 -3.97 -9.51 -6.59
C SER A 85 -2.50 -9.87 -6.73
N THR A 86 -2.03 -10.72 -5.82
CA THR A 86 -0.65 -11.22 -5.83
C THR A 86 -0.46 -12.43 -6.73
N THR A 87 -1.55 -13.02 -7.23
CA THR A 87 -1.55 -14.29 -7.99
C THR A 87 -1.97 -14.14 -9.44
N GLY A 88 -2.39 -12.95 -9.90
CA GLY A 88 -2.77 -12.73 -11.28
C GLY A 88 -3.38 -11.36 -11.56
N PHE A 89 -3.96 -11.22 -12.76
CA PHE A 89 -4.75 -10.04 -13.09
C PHE A 89 -6.05 -10.02 -12.27
N SER A 90 -6.40 -8.85 -11.79
CA SER A 90 -7.64 -8.59 -11.07
C SER A 90 -8.24 -7.29 -11.53
N THR A 91 -9.52 -7.09 -11.26
CA THR A 91 -10.21 -5.88 -11.69
C THR A 91 -10.13 -4.83 -10.58
N SER A 92 -9.61 -3.65 -10.90
CA SER A 92 -9.80 -2.44 -10.11
C SER A 92 -11.01 -1.67 -10.62
N TYR A 93 -11.66 -0.95 -9.72
CA TYR A 93 -12.86 -0.15 -9.91
C TYR A 93 -12.54 1.30 -9.56
N ARG A 94 -12.91 2.23 -10.44
CA ARG A 94 -12.77 3.66 -10.16
C ARG A 94 -13.94 4.12 -9.30
N LEU A 95 -13.67 4.39 -8.04
CA LEU A 95 -14.66 4.79 -7.05
C LEU A 95 -15.29 6.13 -7.41
N ARG A 96 -16.57 6.24 -7.07
CA ARG A 96 -17.35 7.46 -7.14
C ARG A 96 -18.28 7.54 -5.95
N ALA A 97 -18.31 8.68 -5.29
CA ALA A 97 -19.26 8.89 -4.20
C ALA A 97 -20.70 8.87 -4.76
N LEU A 98 -21.60 8.20 -4.04
CA LEU A 98 -23.04 8.19 -4.34
C LEU A 98 -23.72 9.49 -3.91
#